data_AF-A0A915UNK5-F1
#
_entry.id   AF-A0A915UNK5-F1
#
_cell.length_a   1.000
_cell.length_b   1.000
_cell.length_c   1.000
_cell.angle_alpha   90.00
_cell.angle_beta   90.00
_cell.angle_gamma   90.00
#
_symmetry.space_group_name_H-M   'P 1'
#
loop_
_entity.id
_entity.type
_entity.pdbx_description
1 polymer ?
#
loop_
_entity_poly.entity_id
_entity_poly.type
_entity_poly.pdbx_seq_one_letter_code
_entity_poly.pdbx_strand_id
1 'polypeptide(L)'
;MAREPNFYEVLGVRREASIEEIRAAFRRLARELHPDRFQGPEKKQAEERFQRITQAFNVLSNPETRARYDRTLETATPIGPVDPKELAKALLAKAVALAKQGDIGQAHDYFQQAEAHDPSSARIQHQFGLFLAQTGKLDQALRKLEKACTLDPLNGNYFLDCARLFLRAGMVLRASRFAEQAAQLLPDEPSVQTLLGEIRMMRGPKA
;
A
#
# COMPACT_ATOMS: atom_id res chain seq x y z
N MET A 1 -4.23 -17.51 1.14
CA MET A 1 -5.44 -18.06 1.78
C MET A 1 -6.65 -17.60 0.99
N ALA A 2 -7.57 -18.50 0.64
CA ALA A 2 -8.75 -18.15 -0.15
C ALA A 2 -9.76 -17.40 0.73
N ARG A 3 -10.39 -16.36 0.19
CA ARG A 3 -11.48 -15.62 0.87
C ARG A 3 -12.68 -16.55 1.03
N GLU A 4 -13.32 -16.48 2.19
CA GLU A 4 -14.53 -17.24 2.46
C GLU A 4 -15.73 -16.73 1.61
N PRO A 5 -16.48 -17.61 0.91
CA PRO A 5 -17.56 -17.20 0.03
C PRO A 5 -18.71 -16.49 0.78
N ASN A 6 -19.20 -15.40 0.21
CA ASN A 6 -20.35 -14.64 0.72
C ASN A 6 -21.69 -15.36 0.44
N PHE A 7 -22.79 -14.93 1.05
CA PHE A 7 -24.07 -15.64 0.94
C PHE A 7 -24.68 -15.64 -0.47
N TYR A 8 -24.39 -14.63 -1.29
CA TYR A 8 -24.81 -14.61 -2.69
C TYR A 8 -24.03 -15.65 -3.51
N GLU A 9 -22.73 -15.75 -3.28
CA GLU A 9 -21.85 -16.77 -3.88
C GLU A 9 -22.22 -18.18 -3.44
N VAL A 10 -22.56 -18.38 -2.15
CA VAL A 10 -23.02 -19.66 -1.61
C VAL A 10 -24.28 -20.17 -2.30
N LEU A 11 -25.23 -19.27 -2.63
CA LEU A 11 -26.44 -19.64 -3.38
C LEU A 11 -26.23 -19.63 -4.90
N GLY A 12 -25.10 -19.10 -5.39
CA GLY A 12 -24.83 -18.95 -6.82
C GLY A 12 -25.74 -17.93 -7.51
N VAL A 13 -26.13 -16.87 -6.81
CA VAL A 13 -27.00 -15.80 -7.32
C VAL A 13 -26.29 -14.45 -7.30
N ARG A 14 -26.77 -13.49 -8.11
CA ARG A 14 -26.25 -12.12 -8.10
C ARG A 14 -26.77 -11.32 -6.89
N ARG A 15 -26.09 -10.24 -6.53
CA ARG A 15 -26.51 -9.36 -5.43
C ARG A 15 -27.85 -8.68 -5.72
N GLU A 16 -28.18 -8.49 -6.99
CA GLU A 16 -29.43 -7.88 -7.46
C GLU A 16 -30.57 -8.91 -7.57
N ALA A 17 -30.32 -10.19 -7.22
CA ALA A 17 -31.28 -11.26 -7.41
C ALA A 17 -32.60 -10.98 -6.66
N SER A 18 -33.71 -11.27 -7.32
CA SER A 18 -35.03 -11.18 -6.73
C SER A 18 -35.21 -12.24 -5.64
N ILE A 19 -36.18 -12.04 -4.76
CA ILE A 19 -36.53 -13.03 -3.74
C ILE A 19 -36.93 -14.38 -4.37
N GLU A 20 -37.51 -14.36 -5.57
CA GLU A 20 -37.91 -15.57 -6.29
C GLU A 20 -36.69 -16.34 -6.81
N GLU A 21 -35.69 -15.63 -7.33
CA GLU A 21 -34.41 -16.22 -7.76
C GLU A 21 -33.65 -16.84 -6.58
N ILE A 22 -33.61 -16.14 -5.44
CA ILE A 22 -32.99 -16.65 -4.20
C ILE A 22 -33.70 -17.94 -3.74
N ARG A 23 -35.04 -17.95 -3.74
CA ARG A 23 -35.84 -19.14 -3.38
C ARG A 23 -35.62 -20.28 -4.37
N ALA A 24 -35.55 -19.99 -5.67
CA ALA A 24 -35.31 -21.00 -6.71
C ALA A 24 -33.91 -21.63 -6.56
N ALA A 25 -32.88 -20.82 -6.33
CA ALA A 25 -31.52 -21.27 -6.11
C ALA A 25 -31.41 -22.17 -4.87
N PHE A 26 -32.01 -21.75 -3.75
CA PHE A 26 -32.05 -22.57 -2.53
C PHE A 26 -32.74 -23.92 -2.76
N ARG A 27 -33.91 -23.95 -3.40
CA ARG A 27 -34.62 -25.22 -3.71
C ARG A 27 -33.82 -26.16 -4.61
N ARG A 28 -33.01 -25.62 -5.52
CA ARG A 28 -32.12 -26.42 -6.37
C ARG A 28 -30.98 -27.02 -5.53
N LEU A 29 -30.27 -26.17 -4.79
CA LEU A 29 -29.14 -26.59 -3.96
C LEU A 29 -29.54 -27.53 -2.82
N ALA A 30 -30.69 -27.31 -2.19
CA ALA A 30 -31.19 -28.18 -1.11
C ALA A 30 -31.48 -29.60 -1.61
N ARG A 31 -31.92 -29.76 -2.86
CA ARG A 31 -32.09 -31.09 -3.47
C ARG A 31 -30.75 -31.73 -3.83
N GLU A 32 -29.79 -30.94 -4.29
CA GLU A 32 -28.44 -31.41 -4.65
C GLU A 32 -27.61 -31.84 -3.43
N LEU A 33 -27.71 -31.08 -2.33
CA LEU A 33 -26.90 -31.21 -1.13
C LEU A 33 -27.61 -31.94 0.02
N HIS A 34 -28.77 -32.56 -0.22
CA HIS A 34 -29.53 -33.24 0.82
C HIS A 34 -28.70 -34.39 1.44
N PRO A 35 -28.51 -34.45 2.78
CA PRO A 35 -27.65 -35.44 3.42
C PRO A 35 -27.99 -36.90 3.10
N ASP A 36 -29.27 -37.22 2.84
CA ASP A 36 -29.71 -38.57 2.45
C ASP A 36 -29.12 -39.06 1.12
N ARG A 37 -28.57 -38.16 0.31
CA ARG A 37 -27.93 -38.50 -0.96
C ARG A 37 -26.47 -38.93 -0.80
N PHE A 38 -25.91 -38.82 0.40
CA PHE A 38 -24.48 -39.01 0.66
C PHE A 38 -24.24 -40.00 1.80
N GLN A 39 -23.10 -40.70 1.74
CA GLN A 39 -22.68 -41.68 2.75
C GLN A 39 -21.23 -41.43 3.17
N GLY A 40 -20.86 -41.93 4.34
CA GLY A 40 -19.48 -41.85 4.85
C GLY A 40 -18.96 -40.39 4.96
N PRO A 41 -17.70 -40.11 4.61
CA PRO A 41 -17.10 -38.78 4.79
C PRO A 41 -17.75 -37.70 3.92
N GLU A 42 -18.38 -38.07 2.80
CA GLU A 42 -19.10 -37.13 1.92
C GLU A 42 -20.38 -36.61 2.56
N LYS A 43 -21.02 -37.41 3.43
CA LYS A 43 -22.22 -36.98 4.18
C LYS A 43 -21.92 -35.77 5.06
N LYS A 44 -20.78 -35.77 5.74
CA LYS A 44 -20.36 -34.63 6.58
C LYS A 44 -20.15 -33.37 5.73
N GLN A 45 -19.52 -33.49 4.56
CA GLN A 45 -19.35 -32.36 3.65
C GLN A 45 -20.68 -31.85 3.08
N ALA A 46 -21.61 -32.75 2.78
CA ALA A 46 -22.95 -32.40 2.34
C ALA A 46 -23.73 -31.67 3.45
N GLU A 47 -23.65 -32.13 4.70
CA GLU A 47 -24.25 -31.46 5.86
C GLU A 47 -23.70 -30.05 6.06
N GLU A 48 -22.37 -29.86 6.00
CA GLU A 48 -21.73 -28.54 6.12
C GLU A 48 -22.19 -27.59 4.99
N ARG A 49 -22.23 -28.08 3.75
CA ARG A 49 -22.71 -27.30 2.60
C ARG A 49 -24.20 -26.99 2.72
N PHE A 50 -25.01 -27.94 3.19
CA PHE A 50 -26.44 -27.79 3.39
C PHE A 50 -26.76 -26.75 4.48
N GLN A 51 -26.02 -26.78 5.59
CA GLN A 51 -26.11 -25.76 6.64
C GLN A 51 -25.77 -24.37 6.08
N ARG A 52 -24.73 -24.28 5.25
CA ARG A 52 -24.28 -23.02 4.67
C ARG A 52 -25.28 -22.40 3.70
N ILE A 53 -25.88 -23.19 2.80
CA ILE A 53 -26.95 -22.69 1.92
C ILE A 53 -28.20 -22.29 2.71
N THR A 54 -28.47 -22.97 3.83
CA THR A 54 -29.62 -22.65 4.70
C THR A 54 -29.40 -21.33 5.42
N GLN A 55 -28.22 -21.09 5.97
CA GLN A 55 -27.84 -19.80 6.56
C GLN A 55 -27.92 -18.67 5.54
N ALA A 56 -27.36 -18.88 4.34
CA ALA A 56 -27.41 -17.90 3.26
C ALA A 56 -28.86 -17.56 2.86
N PHE A 57 -29.72 -18.57 2.72
CA PHE A 57 -31.13 -18.38 2.42
C PHE A 57 -31.86 -17.61 3.53
N ASN A 58 -31.64 -17.96 4.80
CA ASN A 58 -32.29 -17.29 5.93
C ASN A 58 -31.95 -15.79 5.99
N VAL A 59 -30.71 -15.44 5.65
CA VAL A 59 -30.27 -14.04 5.62
C VAL A 59 -30.77 -13.30 4.39
N LEU A 60 -30.72 -13.92 3.20
CA LEU A 60 -31.06 -13.24 1.94
C LEU A 60 -32.55 -13.24 1.61
N SER A 61 -33.35 -14.13 2.22
CA SER A 61 -34.78 -14.26 1.92
C SER A 61 -35.67 -13.22 2.61
N ASN A 62 -35.20 -12.61 3.69
CA ASN A 62 -35.90 -11.53 4.38
C ASN A 62 -35.27 -10.17 4.01
N PRO A 63 -36.06 -9.16 3.60
CA PRO A 63 -35.54 -7.87 3.17
C PRO A 63 -34.69 -7.14 4.22
N GLU A 64 -35.08 -7.20 5.49
CA GLU A 64 -34.38 -6.51 6.59
C GLU A 64 -33.03 -7.17 6.90
N THR A 65 -33.02 -8.50 6.98
CA THR A 65 -31.77 -9.25 7.21
C THR A 65 -30.83 -9.15 6.03
N ARG A 66 -31.37 -9.14 4.80
CA ARG A 66 -30.61 -8.90 3.57
C ARG A 66 -30.00 -7.51 3.58
N ALA A 67 -30.77 -6.46 3.89
CA ALA A 67 -30.26 -5.09 3.97
C ALA A 67 -29.20 -4.91 5.07
N ARG A 68 -29.34 -5.62 6.21
CA ARG A 68 -28.29 -5.63 7.25
C ARG A 68 -27.03 -6.33 6.77
N TYR A 69 -27.17 -7.47 6.09
CA TYR A 69 -26.03 -8.20 5.52
C TYR A 69 -25.34 -7.42 4.41
N ASP A 70 -26.10 -6.78 3.52
CA ASP A 70 -25.59 -5.89 2.48
C ASP A 70 -24.78 -4.74 3.08
N ARG A 71 -25.25 -4.13 4.17
CA ARG A 71 -24.46 -3.13 4.92
C ARG A 71 -23.16 -3.71 5.46
N THR A 72 -23.14 -4.96 5.93
CA THR A 72 -21.88 -5.60 6.34
C THR A 72 -20.95 -5.89 5.18
N LEU A 73 -21.47 -6.13 3.97
CA LEU A 73 -20.67 -6.28 2.76
C LEU A 73 -20.19 -4.94 2.20
N GLU A 74 -20.92 -3.86 2.48
CA GLU A 74 -20.52 -2.48 2.15
C GLU A 74 -19.45 -1.94 3.11
N THR A 75 -19.54 -2.26 4.40
CA THR A 75 -18.46 -1.93 5.35
C THR A 75 -17.27 -2.88 5.22
N ALA A 76 -17.53 -4.14 4.84
CA ALA A 76 -16.52 -5.10 4.42
C ALA A 76 -16.32 -5.09 2.90
N THR A 77 -16.47 -3.93 2.25
CA THR A 77 -16.04 -3.78 0.86
C THR A 77 -14.62 -4.32 0.77
N PRO A 78 -14.36 -5.36 -0.04
CA PRO A 78 -13.04 -5.50 -0.61
C PRO A 78 -12.84 -4.16 -1.30
N ILE A 79 -11.85 -3.39 -0.87
CA ILE A 79 -11.41 -2.21 -1.57
C ILE A 79 -11.34 -2.65 -3.04
N GLY A 80 -12.25 -2.16 -3.89
CA GLY A 80 -12.17 -2.39 -5.33
C GLY A 80 -10.73 -2.07 -5.75
N PRO A 81 -10.16 -2.77 -6.76
CA PRO A 81 -8.70 -2.93 -6.92
C PRO A 81 -7.97 -1.72 -6.36
N VAL A 82 -7.42 -1.84 -5.14
CA VAL A 82 -6.87 -0.70 -4.40
C VAL A 82 -6.02 0.04 -5.41
N ASP A 83 -6.35 1.31 -5.68
CA ASP A 83 -5.57 2.10 -6.65
C ASP A 83 -4.11 1.84 -6.28
N PRO A 84 -3.28 1.29 -7.19
CA PRO A 84 -1.91 0.94 -6.88
C PRO A 84 -1.18 2.09 -6.18
N LYS A 85 -1.54 3.35 -6.50
CA LYS A 85 -1.01 4.54 -5.83
C LYS A 85 -1.51 4.72 -4.40
N GLU A 86 -2.78 4.46 -4.11
CA GLU A 86 -3.30 4.50 -2.74
C GLU A 86 -2.72 3.36 -1.88
N LEU A 87 -2.56 2.17 -2.46
CA LEU A 87 -1.86 1.08 -1.81
C LEU A 87 -0.40 1.46 -1.51
N ALA A 88 0.30 2.03 -2.50
CA ALA A 88 1.67 2.50 -2.34
C ALA A 88 1.80 3.57 -1.24
N LYS A 89 0.84 4.49 -1.13
CA LYS A 89 0.80 5.49 -0.05
C LYS A 89 0.63 4.85 1.33
N ALA A 90 -0.26 3.86 1.46
CA ALA A 90 -0.48 3.15 2.73
C ALA A 90 0.75 2.33 3.13
N LEU A 91 1.37 1.63 2.19
CA LEU A 91 2.61 0.87 2.39
C LEU A 91 3.75 1.79 2.80
N LEU A 92 3.88 2.96 2.15
CA LEU A 92 4.87 3.97 2.51
C LEU A 92 4.66 4.47 3.95
N ALA A 93 3.43 4.77 4.35
CA ALA A 93 3.13 5.22 5.71
C ALA A 93 3.54 4.18 6.75
N LYS A 94 3.29 2.89 6.46
CA LYS A 94 3.71 1.78 7.30
C LYS A 94 5.24 1.62 7.36
N ALA A 95 5.92 1.73 6.22
CA ALA A 95 7.38 1.67 6.13
C ALA A 95 8.04 2.74 7.01
N VAL A 96 7.56 3.98 6.92
CA VAL A 96 8.06 5.11 7.73
C VAL A 96 7.79 4.91 9.22
N ALA A 97 6.61 4.38 9.59
CA ALA A 97 6.28 4.10 10.98
C ALA A 97 7.22 3.04 11.58
N LEU A 98 7.46 1.95 10.87
CA LEU A 98 8.37 0.88 11.28
C LEU A 98 9.83 1.36 11.36
N ALA A 99 10.27 2.20 10.40
CA ALA A 99 11.60 2.80 10.44
C ALA A 99 11.81 3.64 11.71
N LYS A 100 10.80 4.41 12.13
CA LYS A 100 10.84 5.20 13.38
C LYS A 100 10.85 4.32 14.63
N GLN A 101 10.25 3.13 14.57
CA GLN A 101 10.26 2.14 15.65
C GLN A 101 11.58 1.36 15.74
N GLY A 102 12.46 1.49 14.74
CA GLY A 102 13.73 0.76 14.68
C GLY A 102 13.61 -0.62 14.02
N ASP A 103 12.43 -0.99 13.50
CA ASP A 103 12.21 -2.25 12.79
C ASP A 103 12.75 -2.20 11.35
N ILE A 104 14.08 -2.19 11.22
CA ILE A 104 14.79 -2.00 9.95
C ILE A 104 14.40 -3.02 8.89
N GLY A 105 14.26 -4.30 9.26
CA GLY A 105 13.93 -5.38 8.32
C GLY A 105 12.56 -5.17 7.67
N GLN A 106 11.51 -5.05 8.50
CA GLN A 106 10.15 -4.85 7.98
C GLN A 106 10.01 -3.52 7.26
N ALA A 107 10.64 -2.44 7.76
CA ALA A 107 10.61 -1.15 7.09
C ALA A 107 11.11 -1.24 5.64
N HIS A 108 12.24 -1.93 5.42
CA HIS A 108 12.80 -2.14 4.09
C HIS A 108 11.82 -2.87 3.16
N ASP A 109 11.17 -3.94 3.64
CA ASP A 109 10.21 -4.72 2.85
C ASP A 109 9.01 -3.87 2.44
N TYR A 110 8.47 -3.06 3.35
CA TYR A 110 7.35 -2.16 3.04
C TYR A 110 7.75 -1.04 2.07
N PHE A 111 8.98 -0.53 2.14
CA PHE A 111 9.49 0.41 1.13
C PHE A 111 9.57 -0.21 -0.27
N GLN A 112 10.06 -1.45 -0.38
CA GLN A 112 10.12 -2.15 -1.67
C GLN A 112 8.74 -2.42 -2.24
N GLN A 113 7.79 -2.84 -1.39
CA GLN A 113 6.40 -3.03 -1.82
C GLN A 113 5.78 -1.70 -2.28
N ALA A 114 5.96 -0.61 -1.53
CA ALA A 114 5.45 0.71 -1.91
C ALA A 114 6.00 1.16 -3.27
N GLU A 115 7.31 0.99 -3.51
CA GLU A 115 7.94 1.31 -4.79
C GLU A 115 7.41 0.42 -5.93
N ALA A 116 7.18 -0.87 -5.70
CA ALA A 116 6.66 -1.76 -6.74
C ALA A 116 5.27 -1.34 -7.23
N HIS A 117 4.45 -0.76 -6.35
CA HIS A 117 3.11 -0.28 -6.68
C HIS A 117 3.07 1.12 -7.31
N ASP A 118 4.00 2.01 -6.93
CA ASP A 118 4.17 3.31 -7.59
C ASP A 118 5.65 3.68 -7.77
N PRO A 119 6.31 3.17 -8.84
CA PRO A 119 7.71 3.46 -9.12
C PRO A 119 7.99 4.92 -9.48
N SER A 120 6.94 5.68 -9.83
CA SER A 120 6.97 7.08 -10.25
C SER A 120 6.74 8.07 -9.10
N SER A 121 6.49 7.58 -7.89
CA SER A 121 6.28 8.45 -6.74
C SER A 121 7.59 9.06 -6.24
N ALA A 122 7.76 10.37 -6.46
CA ALA A 122 8.92 11.11 -5.94
C ALA A 122 9.05 10.98 -4.40
N ARG A 123 7.91 10.99 -3.69
CA ARG A 123 7.86 10.83 -2.23
C ARG A 123 8.37 9.47 -1.76
N ILE A 124 8.02 8.37 -2.43
CA ILE A 124 8.49 7.03 -2.08
C ILE A 124 10.00 6.94 -2.29
N GLN A 125 10.49 7.43 -3.43
CA GLN A 125 11.93 7.46 -3.73
C GLN A 125 12.70 8.26 -2.68
N HIS A 126 12.19 9.42 -2.29
CA HIS A 126 12.82 10.28 -1.28
C HIS A 126 12.88 9.60 0.10
N GLN A 127 11.75 9.14 0.62
CA GLN A 127 11.67 8.51 1.94
C GLN A 127 12.47 7.21 2.02
N PHE A 128 12.44 6.41 0.96
CA PHE A 128 13.24 5.19 0.90
C PHE A 128 14.74 5.52 0.85
N GLY A 129 15.13 6.55 0.09
CA GLY A 129 16.50 7.05 0.07
C GLY A 129 16.99 7.50 1.46
N LEU A 130 16.18 8.26 2.19
CA LEU A 130 16.51 8.68 3.56
C LEU A 130 16.65 7.48 4.52
N PHE A 131 15.75 6.51 4.43
CA PHE A 131 15.82 5.28 5.22
C PHE A 131 17.09 4.47 4.90
N LEU A 132 17.46 4.34 3.63
CA LEU A 132 18.68 3.66 3.20
C LEU A 132 19.93 4.38 3.71
N ALA A 133 19.93 5.72 3.72
CA ALA A 133 21.03 6.51 4.27
C ALA A 133 21.20 6.27 5.77
N GLN A 134 20.09 6.24 6.53
CA GLN A 134 20.10 5.96 7.96
C GLN A 134 20.60 4.55 8.30
N THR A 135 20.37 3.59 7.41
CA THR A 135 20.77 2.19 7.59
C THR A 135 22.15 1.87 7.00
N GLY A 136 22.92 2.90 6.59
CA GLY A 136 24.28 2.75 6.09
C GLY A 136 24.39 2.33 4.62
N LYS A 137 23.27 2.18 3.90
CA LYS A 137 23.24 1.79 2.47
C LYS A 137 23.40 3.01 1.55
N LEU A 138 24.51 3.72 1.70
CA LEU A 138 24.74 5.05 1.11
C LEU A 138 24.58 5.07 -0.43
N ASP A 139 25.15 4.11 -1.14
CA ASP A 139 25.07 4.07 -2.61
C ASP A 139 23.63 3.91 -3.12
N GLN A 140 22.84 3.09 -2.42
CA GLN A 140 21.43 2.91 -2.76
C GLN A 140 20.62 4.16 -2.43
N ALA A 141 20.91 4.78 -1.29
CA ALA A 141 20.28 6.02 -0.86
C ALA A 141 20.45 7.14 -1.88
N LEU A 142 21.69 7.38 -2.35
CA LEU A 142 21.98 8.42 -3.34
C LEU A 142 21.19 8.22 -4.64
N ARG A 143 21.13 6.99 -5.16
CA ARG A 143 20.34 6.69 -6.37
C ARG A 143 18.85 6.96 -6.19
N LYS A 144 18.29 6.62 -5.03
CA LYS A 144 16.87 6.86 -4.73
C LYS A 144 16.56 8.35 -4.58
N LEU A 145 17.43 9.10 -3.90
CA LEU A 145 17.26 10.54 -3.73
C LEU A 145 17.42 11.30 -5.07
N GLU A 146 18.41 10.95 -5.88
CA GLU A 146 18.56 11.52 -7.24
C GLU A 146 17.29 11.29 -8.06
N LYS A 147 16.73 10.06 -8.03
CA LYS A 147 15.47 9.75 -8.71
C LYS A 147 14.30 10.61 -8.19
N ALA A 148 14.22 10.87 -6.88
CA ALA A 148 13.20 11.76 -6.32
C ALA A 148 13.28 13.18 -6.91
N CYS A 149 14.48 13.75 -7.02
CA CYS A 149 14.70 15.05 -7.68
C CYS A 149 14.31 15.05 -9.15
N THR A 150 14.51 13.94 -9.87
CA THR A 150 14.08 13.85 -11.28
C THR A 150 12.57 13.77 -11.46
N LEU A 151 11.87 13.14 -10.50
CA LEU A 151 10.41 12.95 -10.55
C LEU A 151 9.64 14.20 -10.10
N ASP A 152 10.21 14.99 -9.19
CA ASP A 152 9.64 16.26 -8.72
C ASP A 152 10.72 17.36 -8.67
N PRO A 153 10.99 18.00 -9.82
CA PRO A 153 12.07 18.98 -9.94
C PRO A 153 11.76 20.33 -9.29
N LEU A 154 10.54 20.56 -8.80
CA LEU A 154 10.12 21.80 -8.15
C LEU A 154 10.23 21.72 -6.61
N ASN A 155 10.55 20.54 -6.07
CA ASN A 155 10.62 20.33 -4.64
C ASN A 155 12.03 20.56 -4.09
N GLY A 156 12.29 21.80 -3.66
CA GLY A 156 13.61 22.19 -3.14
C GLY A 156 14.10 21.36 -1.95
N ASN A 157 13.20 20.77 -1.16
CA ASN A 157 13.58 19.92 -0.03
C ASN A 157 14.31 18.64 -0.48
N TYR A 158 13.94 18.08 -1.64
CA TYR A 158 14.61 16.91 -2.18
C TYR A 158 16.05 17.23 -2.59
N PHE A 159 16.25 18.40 -3.20
CA PHE A 159 17.59 18.89 -3.55
C PHE A 159 18.43 19.18 -2.30
N LEU A 160 17.82 19.77 -1.26
CA LEU A 160 18.46 20.03 0.02
C LEU A 160 18.94 18.73 0.70
N ASP A 161 18.08 17.72 0.77
CA ASP A 161 18.43 16.42 1.36
C ASP A 161 19.47 15.66 0.54
N CYS A 162 19.38 15.70 -0.81
CA CYS A 162 20.42 15.18 -1.69
C CYS A 162 21.77 15.84 -1.41
N ALA A 163 21.79 17.18 -1.38
CA ALA A 163 23.01 17.95 -1.19
C ALA A 163 23.68 17.63 0.15
N ARG A 164 22.90 17.53 1.24
CA ARG A 164 23.39 17.09 2.55
C ARG A 164 23.99 15.70 2.50
N LEU A 165 23.33 14.75 1.82
CA LEU A 165 23.82 13.39 1.75
C LEU A 165 25.10 13.28 0.91
N PHE A 166 25.19 13.99 -0.22
CA PHE A 166 26.42 14.09 -1.01
C PHE A 166 27.57 14.72 -0.23
N LEU A 167 27.28 15.75 0.57
CA LEU A 167 28.29 16.39 1.39
C LEU A 167 28.86 15.42 2.44
N ARG A 168 27.98 14.68 3.13
CA ARG A 168 28.39 13.62 4.08
C ARG A 168 29.18 12.50 3.41
N ALA A 169 28.91 12.22 2.14
CA ALA A 169 29.65 11.25 1.34
C ALA A 169 30.99 11.80 0.81
N GLY A 170 31.37 13.05 1.13
CA GLY A 170 32.59 13.69 0.62
C GLY A 170 32.50 14.12 -0.85
N MET A 171 31.34 14.01 -1.48
CA MET A 171 31.12 14.35 -2.90
C MET A 171 30.79 15.84 -3.05
N VAL A 172 31.73 16.70 -2.65
CA VAL A 172 31.52 18.16 -2.51
C VAL A 172 31.03 18.83 -3.80
N LEU A 173 31.55 18.41 -4.97
CA LEU A 173 31.14 19.00 -6.25
C LEU A 173 29.66 18.69 -6.57
N ARG A 174 29.20 17.46 -6.32
CA ARG A 174 27.78 17.10 -6.49
C ARG A 174 26.93 17.84 -5.46
N ALA A 175 27.36 17.87 -4.20
CA ALA A 175 26.68 18.60 -3.14
C ALA A 175 26.45 20.08 -3.51
N SER A 176 27.45 20.76 -4.08
CA SER A 176 27.34 22.15 -4.55
C SER A 176 26.21 22.34 -5.56
N ARG A 177 26.12 21.46 -6.56
CA ARG A 177 25.10 21.58 -7.62
C ARG A 177 23.69 21.41 -7.07
N PHE A 178 23.47 20.40 -6.23
CA PHE A 178 22.17 20.17 -5.61
C PHE A 178 21.82 21.30 -4.61
N ALA A 179 22.79 21.82 -3.86
CA ALA A 179 22.57 22.93 -2.92
C ALA A 179 22.20 24.24 -3.65
N GLU A 180 22.84 24.51 -4.80
CA GLU A 180 22.51 25.65 -5.65
C GLU A 180 21.09 25.55 -6.21
N GLN A 181 20.66 24.37 -6.65
CA GLN A 181 19.26 24.14 -7.06
C GLN A 181 18.28 24.30 -5.89
N ALA A 182 18.63 23.80 -4.71
CA ALA A 182 17.83 24.00 -3.51
C ALA A 182 17.67 25.50 -3.19
N ALA A 183 18.72 26.30 -3.36
CA ALA A 183 18.69 27.75 -3.10
C ALA A 183 17.82 28.53 -4.09
N GLN A 184 17.74 28.06 -5.34
CA GLN A 184 16.83 28.66 -6.32
C GLN A 184 15.36 28.38 -5.97
N LEU A 185 15.06 27.19 -5.46
CA LEU A 185 13.69 26.77 -5.12
C LEU A 185 13.26 27.24 -3.72
N LEU A 186 14.21 27.42 -2.80
CA LEU A 186 13.99 27.79 -1.40
C LEU A 186 14.95 28.91 -0.98
N PRO A 187 14.80 30.14 -1.52
CA PRO A 187 15.75 31.23 -1.26
C PRO A 187 15.79 31.67 0.21
N ASP A 188 14.64 31.58 0.88
CA ASP A 188 14.46 32.02 2.28
C ASP A 188 14.72 30.91 3.31
N GLU A 189 15.06 29.69 2.86
CA GLU A 189 15.25 28.54 3.75
C GLU A 189 16.65 28.60 4.41
N PRO A 190 16.75 28.82 5.74
CA PRO A 190 18.03 29.01 6.41
C PRO A 190 18.95 27.79 6.28
N SER A 191 18.36 26.59 6.27
CA SER A 191 19.06 25.33 6.07
C SER A 191 19.90 25.29 4.80
N VAL A 192 19.41 25.93 3.72
CA VAL A 192 20.12 25.97 2.44
C VAL A 192 21.34 26.89 2.54
N GLN A 193 21.19 28.04 3.20
CA GLN A 193 22.29 28.99 3.40
C GLN A 193 23.40 28.39 4.27
N THR A 194 23.04 27.70 5.35
CA THR A 194 23.99 26.96 6.19
C THR A 194 24.77 25.94 5.35
N LEU A 195 24.06 25.12 4.56
CA LEU A 195 24.70 24.09 3.73
C LEU A 195 25.64 24.68 2.66
N LEU A 196 25.24 25.77 2.00
CA LEU A 196 26.11 26.47 1.04
C LEU A 196 27.37 27.03 1.72
N GLY A 197 27.25 27.53 2.95
CA GLY A 197 28.38 27.93 3.79
C GLY A 197 29.36 26.78 4.03
N GLU A 198 28.86 25.64 4.50
CA GLU A 198 29.65 24.43 4.73
C GLU A 198 30.38 23.96 3.45
N ILE A 199 29.66 23.92 2.32
CA ILE A 199 30.22 23.53 1.02
C ILE A 199 31.34 24.48 0.59
N ARG A 200 31.18 25.80 0.78
CA ARG A 200 32.22 26.79 0.45
C ARG A 200 33.48 26.59 1.29
N MET A 201 33.33 26.32 2.58
CA MET A 201 34.47 26.03 3.46
C MET A 201 35.22 24.77 3.00
N MET A 202 34.49 23.72 2.60
CA MET A 202 35.07 22.46 2.12
C MET A 202 35.77 22.57 0.76
N ARG A 203 35.34 23.50 -0.12
CA ARG A 203 35.98 23.72 -1.43
C ARG A 203 37.25 24.56 -1.37
N GLY A 204 37.48 25.30 -0.28
CA GLY A 204 38.53 26.31 -0.19
C GLY A 204 38.22 27.55 -1.06
N PRO A 205 39.02 28.62 -0.95
CA PRO A 205 38.86 29.81 -1.78
C PRO A 205 39.01 29.44 -3.26
N LYS A 206 38.13 29.97 -4.12
CA LYS A 206 38.38 29.98 -5.57
C LYS A 206 39.66 30.80 -5.77
N ALA A 207 40.74 30.13 -6.19
CA ALA A 207 41.96 30.77 -6.65
C ALA A 207 41.68 31.69 -7.85
#